data_AF-A0A094A2X2-F1
#
_entry.id   AF-A0A094A2X2-F1
#
_cell.length_a   1.000
_cell.length_b   1.000
_cell.length_c   1.000
_cell.angle_alpha   90.00
_cell.angle_beta   90.00
_cell.angle_gamma   90.00
#
_symmetry.space_group_name_H-M   'P 1'
#
loop_
_entity.id
_entity.type
_entity.pdbx_description
1 polymer ?
#
loop_
_entity_poly.entity_id
_entity_poly.type
_entity_poly.pdbx_seq_one_letter_code
_entity_poly.pdbx_strand_id
1 'polypeptide(L)'
;MPPQIPLLARFGALSLCARPAVKPAVAGPVSKISVANASTAKRRHRDPYALAQARQRKAANVKRRDELNAEREASLGDPVRGIPTPFVESFKTATPIEGLDRNPTRHLNHFIKPSEVETALQHSFILTQPVVSENRDMIDPVREAEDIRKHAEGHERATAAVQRILALENGNQKDRTRANVRRCIDTFGRHNTDGVLRPRAAGAVDPKAEMEKTPRAGPDTGSSEVQIAILTAKIKVLADHMLLKGRQKDKVNKRNLRLLVHRRQKLLQYLRKKERGGDRWQNLISTLGLTEGTWKGEISL
;
A
#
# COMPACT_ATOMS: atom_id res chain seq x y z
N MET A 1 38.14 -56.02 -16.37
CA MET A 1 38.48 -56.26 -14.95
C MET A 1 37.89 -55.15 -14.10
N PRO A 2 37.42 -55.42 -12.87
CA PRO A 2 36.40 -56.38 -12.43
C PRO A 2 35.01 -55.72 -12.30
N PRO A 3 33.91 -56.51 -12.18
CA PRO A 3 32.57 -55.99 -11.89
C PRO A 3 32.50 -55.33 -10.50
N GLN A 4 31.74 -54.24 -10.39
CA GLN A 4 31.51 -53.55 -9.12
C GLN A 4 30.80 -54.47 -8.14
N ILE A 5 31.49 -54.80 -7.06
CA ILE A 5 30.94 -55.51 -5.90
C ILE A 5 29.98 -54.55 -5.20
N PRO A 6 28.68 -54.86 -5.07
CA PRO A 6 27.79 -54.05 -4.26
C PRO A 6 28.19 -54.18 -2.79
N LEU A 7 28.47 -53.05 -2.14
CA LEU A 7 28.74 -52.99 -0.72
C LEU A 7 27.53 -53.53 0.05
N LEU A 8 27.82 -54.40 1.03
CA LEU A 8 26.89 -54.92 2.02
C LEU A 8 26.02 -53.78 2.57
N ALA A 9 24.72 -53.90 2.36
CA ALA A 9 23.72 -53.11 3.03
C ALA A 9 24.01 -53.16 4.53
N ARG A 10 24.28 -51.99 5.12
CA ARG A 10 24.25 -51.82 6.57
C ARG A 10 22.95 -52.45 7.06
N PHE A 11 23.09 -53.36 8.03
CA PHE A 11 21.97 -53.90 8.81
C PHE A 11 21.15 -52.72 9.35
N GLY A 12 20.10 -52.37 8.60
CA GLY A 12 19.01 -51.60 9.13
C GLY A 12 18.44 -52.44 10.25
N ALA A 13 18.39 -51.87 11.46
CA ALA A 13 17.64 -52.45 12.55
C ALA A 13 16.24 -52.79 12.00
N LEU A 14 15.92 -54.07 12.00
CA LEU A 14 14.56 -54.54 11.80
C LEU A 14 13.76 -54.03 13.01
N SER A 15 13.27 -52.80 12.93
CA SER A 15 12.14 -52.39 13.74
C SER A 15 10.96 -53.20 13.23
N LEU A 16 10.74 -54.35 13.84
CA LEU A 16 9.49 -55.09 13.75
C LEU A 16 8.36 -54.08 13.98
N CYS A 17 7.65 -53.73 12.90
CA CYS A 17 6.40 -53.02 12.99
C CYS A 17 5.38 -54.00 13.60
N ALA A 18 5.37 -54.10 14.92
CA ALA A 18 4.21 -54.58 15.65
C ALA A 18 3.08 -53.62 15.29
N ARG A 19 2.19 -54.05 14.38
CA ARG A 19 0.91 -53.38 14.15
C ARG A 19 0.22 -53.30 15.52
N PRO A 20 -0.12 -52.11 16.04
CA PRO A 20 -1.01 -52.06 17.18
C PRO A 20 -2.34 -52.69 16.76
N ALA A 21 -2.79 -53.68 17.51
CA ALA A 21 -4.13 -54.24 17.36
C ALA A 21 -5.15 -53.09 17.38
N VAL A 22 -6.07 -53.10 16.43
CA VAL A 22 -7.20 -52.17 16.39
C VAL A 22 -8.02 -52.42 17.65
N LYS A 23 -7.89 -51.52 18.63
CA LYS A 23 -8.82 -51.48 19.76
C LYS A 23 -10.21 -51.21 19.19
N PRO A 24 -11.26 -51.97 19.55
CA PRO A 24 -12.62 -51.56 19.22
C PRO A 24 -12.82 -50.16 19.78
N ALA A 25 -13.37 -49.27 18.95
CA ALA A 25 -13.65 -47.90 19.35
C ALA A 25 -14.52 -47.93 20.60
N VAL A 26 -13.94 -47.52 21.74
CA VAL A 26 -14.73 -47.09 22.88
C VAL A 26 -15.61 -45.98 22.35
N ALA A 27 -16.93 -46.18 22.39
CA ALA A 27 -17.90 -45.16 22.08
C ALA A 27 -17.63 -43.97 23.01
N GLY A 28 -16.86 -42.99 22.52
CA GLY A 28 -16.75 -41.68 23.15
C GLY A 28 -18.15 -41.11 23.33
N PRO A 29 -18.37 -40.24 24.33
CA PRO A 29 -19.70 -39.72 24.60
C PRO A 29 -20.19 -39.08 23.31
N VAL A 30 -21.22 -39.69 22.71
CA VAL A 30 -21.94 -39.16 21.57
C VAL A 30 -22.10 -37.69 21.85
N SER A 31 -21.49 -36.85 21.01
CA SER A 31 -21.75 -35.42 21.04
C SER A 31 -23.26 -35.30 20.99
N LYS A 32 -23.87 -34.99 22.13
CA LYS A 32 -25.29 -34.69 22.18
C LYS A 32 -25.41 -33.50 21.26
N ILE A 33 -25.83 -33.75 20.02
CA ILE A 33 -26.50 -32.75 19.23
C ILE A 33 -27.57 -32.28 20.19
N SER A 34 -27.35 -31.10 20.78
CA SER A 34 -28.42 -30.40 21.45
C SER A 34 -29.37 -30.06 20.31
N VAL A 35 -30.26 -31.01 20.02
CA VAL A 35 -31.52 -30.74 19.38
C VAL A 35 -32.20 -29.86 20.41
N ALA A 36 -31.89 -28.57 20.38
CA ALA A 36 -32.58 -27.55 21.11
C ALA A 36 -34.00 -27.60 20.54
N ASN A 37 -34.82 -28.42 21.20
CA ASN A 37 -36.25 -28.57 21.08
C ASN A 37 -36.86 -27.67 20.01
N ALA A 38 -36.82 -28.15 18.76
CA ALA A 38 -37.85 -27.85 17.79
C ALA A 38 -39.08 -28.73 18.07
N SER A 39 -39.42 -28.92 19.35
CA SER A 39 -40.80 -29.19 19.70
C SER A 39 -41.50 -27.84 19.56
N THR A 40 -42.24 -27.67 18.47
CA THR A 40 -43.44 -26.84 18.50
C THR A 40 -44.39 -27.45 19.52
N ALA A 41 -44.04 -27.32 20.80
CA ALA A 41 -44.90 -27.64 21.92
C ALA A 41 -46.19 -26.88 21.67
N LYS A 42 -47.31 -27.62 21.61
CA LYS A 42 -48.68 -27.13 21.48
C LYS A 42 -48.78 -25.80 22.23
N ARG A 43 -48.70 -24.69 21.48
CA ARG A 43 -48.65 -23.36 22.06
C ARG A 43 -50.02 -23.15 22.67
N ARG A 44 -50.10 -23.13 24.02
CA ARG A 44 -51.26 -22.66 24.79
C ARG A 44 -51.91 -21.51 24.02
N HIS A 45 -53.23 -21.58 23.82
CA HIS A 45 -54.03 -20.61 23.04
C HIS A 45 -53.44 -19.21 23.18
N ARG A 46 -52.60 -18.82 22.22
CA ARG A 46 -51.92 -17.53 22.27
C ARG A 46 -52.91 -16.54 21.74
N ASP A 47 -53.24 -15.55 22.56
CA ASP A 47 -54.07 -14.44 22.16
C ASP A 47 -53.62 -13.94 20.75
N PRO A 48 -54.50 -14.06 19.73
CA PRO A 48 -54.16 -13.67 18.36
C PRO A 48 -53.76 -12.18 18.29
N TYR A 49 -54.30 -11.35 19.18
CA TYR A 49 -53.97 -9.93 19.25
C TYR A 49 -52.56 -9.69 19.80
N ALA A 50 -52.20 -10.30 20.93
CA ALA A 50 -50.83 -10.24 21.46
C ALA A 50 -49.78 -10.76 20.45
N LEU A 51 -50.10 -11.80 19.69
CA LEU A 51 -49.25 -12.29 18.59
C LEU A 51 -49.09 -11.27 17.47
N ALA A 52 -50.18 -10.60 17.07
CA ALA A 52 -50.14 -9.55 16.06
C ALA A 52 -49.29 -8.36 16.52
N GLN A 53 -49.45 -7.90 17.77
CA GLN A 53 -48.62 -6.83 18.34
C GLN A 53 -47.13 -7.22 18.40
N ALA A 54 -46.81 -8.45 18.82
CA ALA A 54 -45.43 -8.93 18.84
C ALA A 54 -44.82 -8.99 17.44
N ARG A 55 -45.61 -9.40 16.44
CA ARG A 55 -45.20 -9.37 15.02
C ARG A 55 -44.96 -7.95 14.54
N GLN A 56 -45.81 -6.99 14.87
CA GLN A 56 -45.63 -5.57 14.52
C GLN A 56 -44.34 -4.99 15.14
N ARG A 57 -44.10 -5.23 16.44
CA ARG A 57 -42.85 -4.79 17.11
C ARG A 57 -41.61 -5.41 16.46
N LYS A 58 -41.66 -6.70 16.13
CA LYS A 58 -40.58 -7.38 15.41
C LYS A 58 -40.37 -6.81 14.01
N ALA A 59 -41.45 -6.57 13.25
CA ALA A 59 -41.38 -6.01 11.91
C ALA A 59 -40.77 -4.60 11.92
N ALA A 60 -41.14 -3.76 12.89
CA ALA A 60 -40.54 -2.43 13.07
C ALA A 60 -39.04 -2.51 13.41
N ASN A 61 -38.63 -3.42 14.29
CA ASN A 61 -37.22 -3.63 14.62
C ASN A 61 -36.42 -4.15 13.42
N VAL A 62 -36.97 -5.12 12.69
CA VAL A 62 -36.35 -5.67 11.47
C VAL A 62 -36.16 -4.55 10.44
N LYS A 63 -37.21 -3.76 10.16
CA LYS A 63 -37.12 -2.61 9.25
C LYS A 63 -36.01 -1.64 9.67
N ARG A 64 -35.96 -1.23 10.94
CA ARG A 64 -34.91 -0.33 11.45
C ARG A 64 -33.51 -0.95 11.34
N ARG A 65 -33.38 -2.25 11.60
CA ARG A 65 -32.11 -2.96 11.47
C ARG A 65 -31.65 -3.01 10.02
N ASP A 66 -32.58 -3.25 9.09
CA ASP A 66 -32.30 -3.32 7.67
C ASP A 66 -31.89 -1.93 7.12
N GLU A 67 -32.53 -0.86 7.57
CA GLU A 67 -32.12 0.54 7.30
C GLU A 67 -30.68 0.80 7.79
N LEU A 68 -30.38 0.49 9.06
CA LEU A 68 -29.03 0.66 9.62
C LEU A 68 -27.98 -0.23 8.93
N ASN A 69 -28.37 -1.41 8.45
CA ASN A 69 -27.47 -2.28 7.70
C ASN A 69 -27.18 -1.72 6.33
N ALA A 70 -28.18 -1.19 5.62
CA ALA A 70 -27.99 -0.51 4.34
C ALA A 70 -27.06 0.70 4.46
N GLU A 71 -27.21 1.51 5.52
CA GLU A 71 -26.30 2.62 5.81
C GLU A 71 -24.85 2.15 6.04
N ARG A 72 -24.67 1.05 6.81
CA ARG A 72 -23.34 0.47 7.05
C ARG A 72 -22.72 -0.11 5.78
N GLU A 73 -23.51 -0.82 4.97
CA GLU A 73 -23.06 -1.39 3.69
C GLU A 73 -22.61 -0.30 2.72
N ALA A 74 -23.35 0.81 2.65
CA ALA A 74 -22.94 1.98 1.86
C ALA A 74 -21.60 2.56 2.34
N SER A 75 -21.37 2.63 3.66
CA SER A 75 -20.10 3.10 4.23
C SER A 75 -18.92 2.14 4.05
N LEU A 76 -19.20 0.85 3.79
CA LEU A 76 -18.19 -0.21 3.74
C LEU A 76 -17.27 -0.07 2.52
N GLY A 77 -17.76 0.50 1.41
CA GLY A 77 -17.01 0.75 0.18
C GLY A 77 -16.51 -0.53 -0.53
N ASP A 78 -15.70 -0.34 -1.58
CA ASP A 78 -15.07 -1.45 -2.32
C ASP A 78 -13.92 -2.06 -1.49
N PRO A 79 -13.87 -3.39 -1.24
CA PRO A 79 -12.78 -4.02 -0.50
C PRO A 79 -11.39 -3.87 -1.16
N VAL A 80 -11.32 -3.68 -2.48
CA VAL A 80 -10.07 -3.48 -3.22
C VAL A 80 -9.70 -2.00 -3.29
N ARG A 81 -10.63 -1.14 -3.68
CA ARG A 81 -10.36 0.27 -3.99
C ARG A 81 -10.65 1.24 -2.85
N GLY A 82 -11.52 0.86 -1.91
CA GLY A 82 -12.06 1.77 -0.91
C GLY A 82 -12.92 2.85 -1.56
N ILE A 83 -12.89 4.05 -0.98
CA ILE A 83 -13.50 5.25 -1.54
C ILE A 83 -12.42 6.03 -2.29
N PRO A 84 -12.63 6.45 -3.54
CA PRO A 84 -11.62 7.20 -4.29
C PRO A 84 -11.36 8.56 -3.61
N THR A 85 -10.07 8.88 -3.42
CA THR A 85 -9.62 10.18 -2.92
C THR A 85 -8.73 10.88 -3.94
N PRO A 86 -8.63 12.23 -3.90
CA PRO A 86 -7.77 12.97 -4.82
C PRO A 86 -6.31 12.48 -4.80
N PHE A 87 -5.79 12.14 -3.61
CA PHE A 87 -4.46 11.57 -3.46
C PHE A 87 -4.31 10.25 -4.24
N VAL A 88 -5.25 9.32 -4.09
CA VAL A 88 -5.22 8.02 -4.79
C VAL A 88 -5.45 8.17 -6.29
N GLU A 89 -6.20 9.18 -6.73
CA GLU A 89 -6.38 9.50 -8.15
C GLU A 89 -5.10 10.07 -8.78
N SER A 90 -4.34 10.88 -8.03
CA SER A 90 -3.07 11.46 -8.45
C SER A 90 -2.00 10.41 -8.81
N PHE A 91 -2.14 9.16 -8.37
CA PHE A 91 -1.21 8.09 -8.73
C PHE A 91 -1.15 7.79 -10.23
N LYS A 92 -2.19 8.15 -11.01
CA LYS A 92 -2.21 7.93 -12.47
C LYS A 92 -1.19 8.81 -13.19
N THR A 93 -1.08 10.06 -12.77
CA THR A 93 -0.17 11.08 -13.32
C THR A 93 1.15 11.17 -12.54
N ALA A 94 1.17 10.66 -11.30
CA ALA A 94 2.29 10.78 -10.35
C ALA A 94 2.68 12.25 -10.03
N THR A 95 1.78 13.18 -10.33
CA THR A 95 1.91 14.60 -10.02
C THR A 95 1.43 14.89 -8.61
N PRO A 96 2.21 15.63 -7.81
CA PRO A 96 1.75 16.06 -6.51
C PRO A 96 0.60 17.05 -6.61
N ILE A 97 -0.31 17.01 -5.64
CA ILE A 97 -1.44 17.95 -5.54
C ILE A 97 -1.08 19.00 -4.50
N GLU A 98 -1.08 20.27 -4.91
CA GLU A 98 -0.84 21.41 -4.02
C GLU A 98 -1.92 21.47 -2.92
N GLY A 99 -1.49 21.66 -1.67
CA GLY A 99 -2.36 21.70 -0.49
C GLY A 99 -2.70 20.35 0.14
N LEU A 100 -2.60 19.23 -0.61
CA LEU A 100 -2.81 17.88 -0.07
C LEU A 100 -1.48 17.18 0.26
N ASP A 101 -0.50 17.32 -0.64
CA ASP A 101 0.85 16.83 -0.40
C ASP A 101 1.61 17.83 0.46
N ARG A 102 2.20 17.36 1.57
CA ARG A 102 2.93 18.23 2.51
C ARG A 102 4.17 18.86 1.88
N ASN A 103 4.89 18.08 1.07
CA ASN A 103 6.06 18.50 0.32
C ASN A 103 5.82 18.15 -1.16
N PRO A 104 5.18 19.04 -1.95
CA PRO A 104 4.85 18.78 -3.34
C PRO A 104 6.11 18.88 -4.21
N THR A 105 6.98 17.88 -4.14
CA THR A 105 8.16 17.80 -4.99
C THR A 105 7.77 17.20 -6.34
N ARG A 106 8.06 17.94 -7.44
CA ARG A 106 7.90 17.39 -8.79
C ARG A 106 8.97 16.33 -9.00
N HIS A 107 8.52 15.09 -9.20
CA HIS A 107 9.41 13.96 -9.42
C HIS A 107 9.78 13.89 -10.90
N LEU A 108 11.07 13.86 -11.20
CA LEU A 108 11.57 13.58 -12.53
C LEU A 108 11.74 12.08 -12.74
N ASN A 109 11.93 11.68 -14.00
CA ASN A 109 12.31 10.32 -14.34
C ASN A 109 13.72 9.97 -13.82
N HIS A 110 14.06 8.68 -13.84
CA HIS A 110 15.40 8.17 -13.49
C HIS A 110 15.90 8.50 -12.08
N PHE A 111 15.00 8.75 -11.14
CA PHE A 111 15.32 9.01 -9.74
C PHE A 111 16.03 10.35 -9.47
N ILE A 112 16.08 11.24 -10.45
CA ILE A 112 16.76 12.54 -10.36
C ILE A 112 15.83 13.57 -9.70
N LYS A 113 16.39 14.49 -8.92
CA LYS A 113 15.65 15.65 -8.38
C LYS A 113 15.81 16.87 -9.29
N PRO A 114 14.82 17.77 -9.36
CA PRO A 114 14.94 19.02 -10.12
C PRO A 114 16.22 19.83 -9.77
N SER A 115 16.53 19.96 -8.48
CA SER A 115 17.73 20.64 -8.02
C SER A 115 19.04 19.98 -8.48
N GLU A 116 19.07 18.66 -8.56
CA GLU A 116 20.23 17.92 -9.06
C GLU A 116 20.46 18.19 -10.56
N VAL A 117 19.38 18.31 -11.34
CA VAL A 117 19.47 18.69 -12.76
C VAL A 117 20.00 20.11 -12.92
N GLU A 118 19.47 21.05 -12.15
CA GLU A 118 19.89 22.46 -12.21
C GLU A 118 21.37 22.60 -11.88
N THR A 119 21.84 21.97 -10.81
CA THR A 119 23.27 21.98 -10.43
C THR A 119 24.15 21.33 -11.50
N ALA A 120 23.73 20.21 -12.09
CA ALA A 120 24.48 19.53 -13.14
C ALA A 120 24.57 20.36 -14.43
N LEU A 121 23.47 21.03 -14.81
CA LEU A 121 23.43 21.92 -15.97
C LEU A 121 24.32 23.15 -15.76
N GLN A 122 24.26 23.77 -14.59
CA GLN A 122 25.13 24.90 -14.22
C GLN A 122 26.61 24.51 -14.26
N HIS A 123 26.94 23.36 -13.67
CA HIS A 123 28.31 22.84 -13.68
C HIS A 123 28.80 22.58 -15.12
N SER A 124 27.96 21.96 -15.96
CA SER A 124 28.28 21.74 -17.38
C SER A 124 28.46 23.05 -18.15
N PHE A 125 27.63 24.07 -17.89
CA PHE A 125 27.75 25.39 -18.48
C PHE A 125 29.10 26.04 -18.19
N ILE A 126 29.52 26.02 -16.92
CA ILE A 126 30.80 26.60 -16.47
C ILE A 126 31.98 25.87 -17.13
N LEU A 127 31.96 24.54 -17.18
CA LEU A 127 33.06 23.75 -17.75
C LEU A 127 33.20 23.89 -19.26
N THR A 128 32.10 24.19 -19.97
CA THR A 128 32.08 24.31 -21.44
C THR A 128 32.21 25.74 -21.92
N GLN A 129 32.31 26.71 -21.00
CA GLN A 129 32.43 28.12 -21.32
C GLN A 129 33.66 28.36 -22.22
N PRO A 130 33.53 29.15 -23.31
CA PRO A 130 34.66 29.50 -24.16
C PRO A 130 35.81 30.11 -23.33
N VAL A 131 37.02 29.59 -23.52
CA VAL A 131 38.20 30.05 -22.79
C VAL A 131 38.58 31.44 -23.29
N VAL A 132 38.57 32.41 -22.38
CA VAL A 132 39.08 33.75 -22.65
C VAL A 132 40.60 33.69 -22.67
N SER A 133 41.21 34.10 -23.78
CA SER A 133 42.67 34.13 -23.90
C SER A 133 43.26 35.36 -23.18
N GLU A 134 44.41 35.20 -22.54
CA GLU A 134 45.05 36.26 -21.76
C GLU A 134 45.59 37.40 -22.65
N ASN A 135 46.03 37.08 -23.87
CA ASN A 135 46.57 38.03 -24.84
C ASN A 135 45.46 38.72 -25.64
N ARG A 136 44.95 39.85 -25.13
CA ARG A 136 43.81 40.58 -25.73
C ARG A 136 44.12 41.24 -27.08
N ASP A 137 45.38 41.56 -27.36
CA ASP A 137 45.77 42.33 -28.56
C ASP A 137 45.60 41.54 -29.88
N MET A 138 45.51 40.20 -29.81
CA MET A 138 45.44 39.31 -30.97
C MET A 138 44.03 38.78 -31.25
N ILE A 139 43.04 39.13 -30.43
CA ILE A 139 41.70 38.53 -30.44
C ILE A 139 40.71 39.49 -31.09
N ASP A 140 39.87 38.95 -31.98
CA ASP A 140 38.72 39.67 -32.52
C ASP A 140 37.56 39.63 -31.50
N PRO A 141 37.15 40.79 -30.93
CA PRO A 141 36.06 40.84 -29.94
C PRO A 141 34.71 40.39 -30.52
N VAL A 142 34.50 40.51 -31.83
CA VAL A 142 33.25 40.06 -32.47
C VAL A 142 33.14 38.55 -32.42
N ARG A 143 34.24 37.85 -32.72
CA ARG A 143 34.29 36.39 -32.67
C ARG A 143 34.10 35.84 -31.25
N GLU A 144 34.72 36.46 -30.26
CA GLU A 144 34.55 36.10 -28.85
C GLU A 144 33.08 36.26 -28.41
N ALA A 145 32.46 37.40 -28.75
CA ALA A 145 31.06 37.64 -28.46
C ALA A 145 30.12 36.64 -29.17
N GLU A 146 30.44 36.27 -30.41
CA GLU A 146 29.70 35.22 -31.12
C GLU A 146 29.81 33.86 -30.46
N ASP A 147 31.00 33.46 -30.01
CA ASP A 147 31.24 32.17 -29.37
C ASP A 147 30.52 32.09 -28.02
N ILE A 148 30.52 33.18 -27.25
CA ILE A 148 29.72 33.30 -26.01
C ILE A 148 28.22 33.16 -26.32
N ARG A 149 27.72 33.84 -27.36
CA ARG A 149 26.32 33.75 -27.76
C ARG A 149 25.94 32.32 -28.19
N LYS A 150 26.76 31.69 -29.04
CA LYS A 150 26.56 30.30 -29.49
C LYS A 150 26.57 29.33 -28.31
N HIS A 151 27.46 29.52 -27.34
CA HIS A 151 27.52 28.72 -26.12
C HIS A 151 26.24 28.86 -25.28
N ALA A 152 25.78 30.10 -25.05
CA ALA A 152 24.53 30.36 -24.32
C ALA A 152 23.31 29.73 -25.01
N GLU A 153 23.14 29.94 -26.32
CA GLU A 153 22.06 29.32 -27.10
C GLU A 153 22.15 27.79 -27.09
N GLY A 154 23.36 27.23 -27.20
CA GLY A 154 23.61 25.79 -27.12
C GLY A 154 23.21 25.22 -25.76
N HIS A 155 23.55 25.93 -24.68
CA HIS A 155 23.16 25.57 -23.32
C HIS A 155 21.64 25.59 -23.16
N GLU A 156 20.96 26.65 -23.60
CA GLU A 156 19.49 26.72 -23.56
C GLU A 156 18.84 25.56 -24.30
N ARG A 157 19.29 25.24 -25.51
CA ARG A 157 18.80 24.08 -26.28
C ARG A 157 19.03 22.76 -25.53
N ALA A 158 20.21 22.59 -24.94
CA ALA A 158 20.53 21.39 -24.16
C ALA A 158 19.66 21.29 -22.89
N THR A 159 19.44 22.40 -22.18
CA THR A 159 18.58 22.41 -20.98
C THR A 159 17.15 22.00 -21.34
N ALA A 160 16.58 22.55 -22.40
CA ALA A 160 15.25 22.21 -22.88
C ALA A 160 15.17 20.73 -23.32
N ALA A 161 16.19 20.20 -23.99
CA ALA A 161 16.26 18.79 -24.36
C ALA A 161 16.31 17.88 -23.13
N VAL A 162 17.18 18.17 -22.17
CA VAL A 162 17.32 17.40 -20.92
C VAL A 162 16.03 17.42 -20.12
N GLN A 163 15.38 18.58 -19.99
CA GLN A 163 14.08 18.70 -19.31
C GLN A 163 13.02 17.79 -19.96
N ARG A 164 12.96 17.72 -21.30
CA ARG A 164 12.03 16.83 -22.01
C ARG A 164 12.35 15.36 -21.80
N ILE A 165 13.64 14.98 -21.79
CA ILE A 165 14.07 13.60 -21.54
C ILE A 165 13.71 13.16 -20.12
N LEU A 166 13.86 14.07 -19.15
CA LEU A 166 13.61 13.78 -17.73
C LEU A 166 12.14 13.95 -17.32
N ALA A 167 11.29 14.50 -18.18
CA ALA A 167 9.87 14.67 -17.90
C ALA A 167 9.20 13.31 -17.63
N LEU A 168 8.56 13.20 -16.45
CA LEU A 168 7.90 11.95 -16.03
C LEU A 168 6.69 11.58 -16.90
N GLU A 169 6.12 12.57 -17.59
CA GLU A 169 5.00 12.39 -18.53
C GLU A 169 5.37 11.43 -19.67
N ASN A 170 6.62 11.53 -20.16
CA ASN A 170 7.20 10.66 -21.17
C ASN A 170 7.64 9.29 -20.62
N GLY A 171 7.54 9.09 -19.30
CA GLY A 171 7.95 7.87 -18.62
C GLY A 171 6.91 6.74 -18.67
N ASN A 172 7.38 5.51 -18.42
CA ASN A 172 6.52 4.33 -18.37
C ASN A 172 5.75 4.27 -17.02
N GLN A 173 4.75 3.40 -16.93
CA GLN A 173 4.02 3.09 -15.71
C GLN A 173 4.95 2.68 -14.55
N LYS A 174 6.07 2.01 -14.85
CA LYS A 174 7.09 1.66 -13.86
C LYS A 174 7.71 2.90 -13.21
N ASP A 175 7.99 3.93 -14.00
CA ASP A 175 8.60 5.17 -13.54
C ASP A 175 7.61 6.00 -12.73
N ARG A 176 6.35 6.06 -13.17
CA ARG A 176 5.25 6.63 -12.37
C ARG A 176 5.09 5.91 -11.04
N THR A 177 5.17 4.58 -11.03
CA THR A 177 5.10 3.78 -9.79
C THR A 177 6.27 4.10 -8.85
N ARG A 178 7.49 4.27 -9.39
CA ARG A 178 8.67 4.67 -8.60
C ARG A 178 8.50 6.06 -7.99
N ALA A 179 8.03 7.03 -8.77
CA ALA A 179 7.70 8.37 -8.27
C ALA A 179 6.62 8.31 -7.16
N ASN A 180 5.56 7.53 -7.36
CA ASN A 180 4.52 7.34 -6.35
C ASN A 180 5.06 6.69 -5.06
N VAL A 181 6.03 5.78 -5.14
CA VAL A 181 6.68 5.20 -3.94
C VAL A 181 7.39 6.29 -3.13
N ARG A 182 8.13 7.18 -3.79
CA ARG A 182 8.77 8.33 -3.13
C ARG A 182 7.73 9.26 -2.51
N ARG A 183 6.69 9.63 -3.26
CA ARG A 183 5.57 10.42 -2.72
C ARG A 183 4.92 9.77 -1.49
N CYS A 184 4.75 8.45 -1.48
CA CYS A 184 4.23 7.72 -0.31
C CYS A 184 5.18 7.83 0.90
N ILE A 185 6.49 7.73 0.68
CA ILE A 185 7.52 7.89 1.72
C ILE A 185 7.49 9.33 2.26
N ASP A 186 7.41 10.33 1.38
CA ASP A 186 7.40 11.73 1.79
C ASP A 186 6.12 12.10 2.56
N THR A 187 4.97 11.56 2.13
CA THR A 187 3.66 11.88 2.73
C THR A 187 3.42 11.14 4.04
N PHE A 188 3.73 9.84 4.10
CA PHE A 188 3.40 8.98 5.25
C PHE A 188 4.60 8.59 6.10
N GLY A 189 5.82 8.93 5.67
CA GLY A 189 7.03 8.60 6.41
C GLY A 189 7.02 9.21 7.81
N ARG A 190 7.41 8.42 8.80
CA ARG A 190 7.44 8.86 10.21
C ARG A 190 8.41 10.01 10.45
N HIS A 191 9.45 10.11 9.62
CA HIS A 191 10.38 11.23 9.64
C HIS A 191 9.70 12.60 9.38
N ASN A 192 8.62 12.65 8.58
CA ASN A 192 7.87 13.88 8.31
C ASN A 192 6.59 14.00 9.18
N THR A 193 6.01 12.86 9.58
CA THR A 193 4.72 12.86 10.29
C THR A 193 4.85 12.97 11.81
N ASP A 194 5.97 12.51 12.41
CA ASP A 194 6.17 12.53 13.87
C ASP A 194 6.16 13.97 14.44
N GLY A 195 6.61 14.98 13.69
CA GLY A 195 6.61 16.37 14.12
C GLY A 195 5.28 17.12 13.93
N VAL A 196 4.38 16.59 13.11
CA VAL A 196 3.11 17.27 12.73
C VAL A 196 1.90 16.60 13.39
N LEU A 197 1.89 15.27 13.45
CA LEU A 197 0.76 14.52 13.99
C LEU A 197 0.96 14.32 15.49
N ARG A 198 -0.15 14.37 16.23
CA ARG A 198 -0.10 14.09 17.67
C ARG A 198 0.38 12.66 17.90
N PRO A 199 1.25 12.43 18.89
CA PRO A 199 1.70 11.08 19.22
C PRO A 199 0.53 10.25 19.72
N ARG A 200 0.68 8.92 19.63
CA ARG A 200 -0.30 7.98 20.19
C ARG A 200 -0.50 8.30 21.67
N ALA A 201 -1.75 8.36 22.12
CA ALA A 201 -2.08 8.46 23.54
C ALA A 201 -1.33 7.37 24.33
N ALA A 202 -0.62 7.77 25.38
CA ALA A 202 0.09 6.83 26.23
C ALA A 202 -0.90 5.81 26.79
N GLY A 203 -0.54 4.52 26.74
CA GLY A 203 -1.27 3.54 27.55
C GLY A 203 -1.00 3.81 29.02
N ALA A 204 -1.88 3.31 29.90
CA ALA A 204 -1.57 3.27 31.32
C ALA A 204 -0.22 2.55 31.52
N VAL A 205 0.80 3.34 31.87
CA VAL A 205 2.13 2.91 32.34
C VAL A 205 2.97 2.13 31.31
N ASP A 206 3.54 2.82 30.33
CA ASP A 206 4.68 2.30 29.55
C ASP A 206 5.98 2.98 30.09
N PRO A 207 6.72 2.40 31.06
CA PRO A 207 7.93 3.02 31.64
C PRO A 207 9.07 3.20 30.62
N LYS A 208 8.97 2.57 29.44
CA LYS A 208 9.89 2.77 28.30
C LYS A 208 9.57 4.01 27.46
N ALA A 209 8.43 4.68 27.69
CA ALA A 209 8.05 5.86 26.91
C ALA A 209 8.93 7.08 27.21
N GLU A 210 9.51 7.13 28.41
CA GLU A 210 10.31 8.25 28.93
C GLU A 210 11.80 8.16 28.54
N MET A 211 12.26 7.04 27.97
CA MET A 211 13.64 6.94 27.50
C MET A 211 13.80 7.68 26.16
N GLU A 212 14.82 8.53 26.07
CA GLU A 212 15.20 9.17 24.80
C GLU A 212 15.49 8.12 23.73
N LYS A 213 14.74 8.18 22.63
CA LYS A 213 14.92 7.27 21.50
C LYS A 213 16.08 7.76 20.67
N THR A 214 16.93 6.83 20.24
CA THR A 214 17.99 7.14 19.27
C THR A 214 17.39 7.78 18.01
N PRO A 215 18.04 8.83 17.47
CA PRO A 215 17.56 9.45 16.25
C PRO A 215 17.64 8.45 15.09
N ARG A 216 16.76 8.62 14.10
CA ARG A 216 16.76 7.77 12.90
C ARG A 216 17.96 8.12 12.04
N ALA A 217 18.66 7.10 11.54
CA ALA A 217 19.79 7.29 10.62
C ALA A 217 19.38 7.76 9.21
N GLY A 218 18.12 7.56 8.80
CA GLY A 218 17.66 7.88 7.45
C GLY A 218 16.13 7.94 7.31
N PRO A 219 15.65 8.10 6.06
CA PRO A 219 14.22 8.21 5.78
C PRO A 219 13.49 6.92 6.13
N ASP A 220 12.31 7.08 6.73
CA ASP A 220 11.46 5.95 7.10
C ASP A 220 10.76 5.36 5.87
N THR A 221 11.18 4.16 5.47
CA THR A 221 10.62 3.42 4.33
C THR A 221 9.87 2.15 4.75
N GLY A 222 9.99 1.76 6.02
CA GLY A 222 9.54 0.47 6.54
C GLY A 222 8.29 0.54 7.40
N SER A 223 7.79 1.73 7.73
CA SER A 223 6.59 1.86 8.55
C SER A 223 5.34 1.29 7.88
N SER A 224 4.38 0.83 8.68
CA SER A 224 3.18 0.17 8.17
C SER A 224 2.35 1.14 7.31
N GLU A 225 2.34 2.42 7.65
CA GLU A 225 1.68 3.50 6.91
C GLU A 225 2.25 3.60 5.48
N VAL A 226 3.58 3.71 5.36
CA VAL A 226 4.28 3.77 4.06
C VAL A 226 4.05 2.48 3.26
N GLN A 227 4.16 1.31 3.90
CA GLN A 227 3.89 0.03 3.23
C GLN A 227 2.46 -0.07 2.69
N ILE A 228 1.46 0.36 3.48
CA ILE A 228 0.04 0.38 3.07
C ILE A 228 -0.17 1.34 1.89
N ALA A 229 0.44 2.52 1.92
CA ALA A 229 0.35 3.50 0.83
C ALA A 229 0.94 2.95 -0.48
N ILE A 230 2.14 2.35 -0.41
CA ILE A 230 2.79 1.70 -1.56
C ILE A 230 1.95 0.54 -2.10
N LEU A 231 1.38 -0.29 -1.22
CA LEU A 231 0.49 -1.38 -1.63
C LEU A 231 -0.75 -0.83 -2.31
N THR A 232 -1.32 0.27 -1.81
CA THR A 232 -2.49 0.92 -2.41
C THR A 232 -2.19 1.43 -3.81
N ALA A 233 -1.04 2.06 -4.04
CA ALA A 233 -0.59 2.45 -5.38
C ALA A 233 -0.46 1.24 -6.31
N LYS A 234 0.16 0.14 -5.86
CA LYS A 234 0.30 -1.10 -6.65
C LYS A 234 -1.04 -1.77 -6.95
N ILE A 235 -1.93 -1.84 -5.95
CA ILE A 235 -3.29 -2.39 -6.08
C ILE A 235 -4.06 -1.58 -7.12
N LYS A 236 -3.99 -0.25 -7.09
CA LYS A 236 -4.66 0.61 -8.07
C LYS A 236 -4.19 0.30 -9.49
N VAL A 237 -2.86 0.27 -9.72
CA VAL A 237 -2.29 -0.03 -11.04
C VAL A 237 -2.74 -1.39 -11.55
N LEU A 238 -2.69 -2.42 -10.69
CA LEU A 238 -3.06 -3.77 -11.08
C LEU A 238 -4.58 -3.93 -11.26
N ALA A 239 -5.39 -3.28 -10.42
CA ALA A 239 -6.83 -3.29 -10.54
C ALA A 239 -7.28 -2.57 -11.83
N ASP A 240 -6.69 -1.41 -12.15
CA ASP A 240 -6.95 -0.71 -13.41
C ASP A 240 -6.54 -1.57 -14.61
N HIS A 241 -5.40 -2.26 -14.53
CA HIS A 241 -4.93 -3.21 -15.55
C HIS A 241 -5.93 -4.34 -15.83
N MET A 242 -6.55 -4.90 -14.78
CA MET A 242 -7.58 -5.95 -14.91
C MET A 242 -8.89 -5.45 -15.54
N LEU A 243 -9.20 -4.15 -15.44
CA LEU A 243 -10.38 -3.57 -16.07
C LEU A 243 -10.21 -3.30 -17.57
N LEU A 244 -8.99 -3.31 -18.11
CA LEU A 244 -8.78 -3.16 -19.55
C LEU A 244 -9.41 -4.30 -20.33
N LYS A 245 -10.02 -3.96 -21.47
CA LYS A 245 -10.64 -4.93 -22.39
C LYS A 245 -9.63 -6.01 -22.79
N GLY A 246 -10.06 -7.27 -22.76
CA GLY A 246 -9.25 -8.42 -23.16
C GLY A 246 -8.38 -9.05 -22.06
N ARG A 247 -8.26 -8.46 -20.85
CA ARG A 247 -7.39 -8.97 -19.77
C ARG A 247 -8.05 -9.89 -18.74
N GLN A 248 -9.31 -10.25 -18.92
CA GLN A 248 -10.07 -11.11 -17.99
C GLN A 248 -9.48 -12.53 -17.82
N LYS A 249 -8.66 -12.99 -18.79
CA LYS A 249 -8.01 -14.32 -18.76
C LYS A 249 -6.71 -14.33 -17.94
N ASP A 250 -6.24 -13.20 -17.42
CA ASP A 250 -5.00 -13.09 -16.67
C ASP A 250 -5.15 -13.57 -15.22
N LYS A 251 -5.16 -14.90 -15.04
CA LYS A 251 -5.35 -15.55 -13.73
C LYS A 251 -4.20 -15.30 -12.77
N VAL A 252 -2.98 -15.11 -13.29
CA VAL A 252 -1.78 -14.88 -12.47
C VAL A 252 -1.87 -13.50 -11.82
N ASN A 253 -2.20 -12.47 -12.59
CA ASN A 253 -2.35 -11.13 -12.04
C ASN A 253 -3.58 -10.98 -11.14
N LYS A 254 -4.68 -11.72 -11.39
CA LYS A 254 -5.79 -11.81 -10.42
C LYS A 254 -5.33 -12.36 -9.07
N ARG A 255 -4.50 -13.43 -9.07
CA ARG A 255 -3.89 -13.97 -7.84
C ARG A 255 -2.97 -12.93 -7.17
N ASN A 256 -2.14 -12.24 -7.94
CA ASN A 256 -1.23 -11.22 -7.41
C ASN A 256 -2.00 -10.06 -6.77
N LEU A 257 -3.09 -9.60 -7.39
CA LEU A 257 -3.97 -8.57 -6.83
C LEU A 257 -4.52 -8.99 -5.48
N ARG A 258 -5.05 -10.22 -5.38
CA ARG A 258 -5.55 -10.77 -4.13
C ARG A 258 -4.48 -10.84 -3.04
N LEU A 259 -3.27 -11.28 -3.38
CA LEU A 259 -2.14 -11.31 -2.43
C LEU A 259 -1.77 -9.90 -1.93
N LEU A 260 -1.78 -8.89 -2.80
CA LEU A 260 -1.51 -7.51 -2.40
C LEU A 260 -2.59 -6.96 -1.47
N VAL A 261 -3.87 -7.20 -1.79
CA VAL A 261 -5.02 -6.78 -0.98
C VAL A 261 -4.98 -7.44 0.40
N HIS A 262 -4.75 -8.75 0.48
CA HIS A 262 -4.63 -9.46 1.77
C HIS A 262 -3.40 -9.03 2.57
N ARG A 263 -2.27 -8.72 1.91
CA ARG A 263 -1.10 -8.16 2.60
C ARG A 263 -1.41 -6.78 3.19
N ARG A 264 -2.12 -5.92 2.45
CA ARG A 264 -2.57 -4.61 2.94
C ARG A 264 -3.53 -4.76 4.11
N GLN A 265 -4.49 -5.68 4.04
CA GLN A 265 -5.42 -5.99 5.12
C GLN A 265 -4.69 -6.35 6.43
N LYS A 266 -3.69 -7.24 6.37
CA LYS A 266 -2.89 -7.62 7.56
C LYS A 266 -2.17 -6.42 8.18
N LEU A 267 -1.60 -5.55 7.35
CA LEU A 267 -0.93 -4.33 7.82
C LEU A 267 -1.91 -3.33 8.44
N LEU A 268 -3.10 -3.15 7.85
CA LEU A 268 -4.14 -2.29 8.41
C LEU A 268 -4.63 -2.78 9.77
N GLN A 269 -4.87 -4.08 9.92
CA GLN A 269 -5.25 -4.68 11.19
C GLN A 269 -4.17 -4.48 12.27
N TYR A 270 -2.90 -4.69 11.90
CA TYR A 270 -1.76 -4.44 12.79
C TYR A 270 -1.67 -2.97 13.20
N LEU A 271 -1.73 -2.05 12.24
CA LEU A 271 -1.61 -0.62 12.48
C LEU A 271 -2.77 -0.11 13.36
N ARG A 272 -4.01 -0.51 13.09
CA ARG A 272 -5.17 -0.16 13.92
C ARG A 272 -4.99 -0.59 15.37
N LYS A 273 -4.51 -1.82 15.60
CA LYS A 273 -4.22 -2.34 16.95
C LYS A 273 -3.09 -1.56 17.63
N LYS A 274 -2.04 -1.21 16.88
CA LYS A 274 -0.86 -0.53 17.43
C LYS A 274 -1.11 0.94 17.77
N GLU A 275 -1.79 1.66 16.89
CA GLU A 275 -2.09 3.10 17.03
C GLU A 275 -3.38 3.38 17.81
N ARG A 276 -4.23 2.36 18.07
CA ARG A 276 -5.52 2.49 18.77
C ARG A 276 -6.47 3.52 18.15
N GLY A 277 -6.36 3.76 16.84
CA GLY A 277 -7.16 4.75 16.13
C GLY A 277 -6.72 6.20 16.34
N GLY A 278 -5.48 6.45 16.78
CA GLY A 278 -4.92 7.80 16.88
C GLY A 278 -4.75 8.50 15.53
N ASP A 279 -4.23 9.73 15.58
CA ASP A 279 -4.15 10.64 14.42
C ASP A 279 -3.41 10.04 13.22
N ARG A 280 -2.38 9.23 13.43
CA ARG A 280 -1.64 8.57 12.35
C ARG A 280 -2.50 7.62 11.53
N TRP A 281 -3.31 6.82 12.23
CA TRP A 281 -4.27 5.91 11.60
C TRP A 281 -5.32 6.72 10.83
N GLN A 282 -5.89 7.75 11.45
CA GLN A 282 -6.92 8.58 10.81
C GLN A 282 -6.39 9.31 9.58
N ASN A 283 -5.17 9.86 9.65
CA ASN A 283 -4.51 10.52 8.52
C ASN A 283 -4.31 9.54 7.35
N LEU A 284 -3.87 8.30 7.63
CA LEU A 284 -3.70 7.28 6.60
C LEU A 284 -5.03 6.90 5.93
N ILE A 285 -6.05 6.63 6.74
CA ILE A 285 -7.37 6.19 6.27
C ILE A 285 -8.06 7.27 5.45
N SER A 286 -8.06 8.52 5.93
CA SER A 286 -8.68 9.66 5.23
C SER A 286 -7.96 9.99 3.92
N THR A 287 -6.62 10.02 3.92
CA THR A 287 -5.84 10.35 2.71
C THR A 287 -5.97 9.26 1.64
N LEU A 288 -5.90 7.98 2.02
CA LEU A 288 -5.98 6.86 1.07
C LEU A 288 -7.42 6.38 0.77
N GLY A 289 -8.43 6.90 1.49
CA GLY A 289 -9.82 6.48 1.31
C GLY A 289 -10.11 5.03 1.70
N LEU A 290 -9.38 4.49 2.69
CA LEU A 290 -9.48 3.09 3.08
C LEU A 290 -10.62 2.88 4.10
N THR A 291 -11.66 2.17 3.70
CA THR A 291 -12.85 1.92 4.53
C THR A 291 -12.71 0.65 5.38
N GLU A 292 -13.70 0.40 6.26
CA GLU A 292 -13.74 -0.86 7.01
C GLU A 292 -13.76 -2.09 6.11
N GLY A 293 -14.37 -2.02 4.92
CA GLY A 293 -14.42 -3.14 3.96
C GLY A 293 -13.05 -3.57 3.43
N THR A 294 -12.05 -2.70 3.50
CA THR A 294 -10.70 -2.99 2.99
C THR A 294 -9.84 -3.84 3.94
N TRP A 295 -10.27 -4.02 5.20
CA TRP A 295 -9.49 -4.75 6.20
C TRP A 295 -10.29 -5.55 7.24
N LYS A 296 -11.56 -5.20 7.47
CA LYS A 296 -12.44 -5.89 8.42
C LYS A 296 -13.15 -7.06 7.73
N GLY A 297 -13.18 -8.22 8.38
CA GLY A 297 -13.78 -9.43 7.84
C GLY A 297 -12.91 -10.14 6.80
N GLU A 298 -13.53 -11.01 6.00
CA GLU A 298 -12.85 -11.75 4.93
C GLU A 298 -13.04 -11.04 3.58
N ILE A 299 -11.95 -10.87 2.82
CA ILE A 299 -11.98 -10.27 1.48
C ILE A 299 -11.94 -11.39 0.44
N SER A 300 -13.04 -11.53 -0.30
CA SER A 300 -13.20 -12.48 -1.41
C SER A 300 -13.19 -11.75 -2.76
N LEU A 301 -12.39 -12.22 -3.73
CA LEU A 301 -12.14 -11.63 -5.07
C LEU A 301 -12.15 -12.66 -6.21
#